data_AF-A0A1C4Z566-F1
#
_entry.id   AF-A0A1C4Z566-F1
#
_cell.length_a   1.000
_cell.length_b   1.000
_cell.length_c   1.000
_cell.angle_alpha   90.00
_cell.angle_beta   90.00
_cell.angle_gamma   90.00
#
_symmetry.space_group_name_H-M   'P 1'
#
loop_
_entity.id
_entity.type
_entity.pdbx_description
1 polymer ?
#
loop_
_entity_poly.entity_id
_entity_poly.type
_entity_poly.pdbx_seq_one_letter_code
_entity_poly.pdbx_strand_id
1 'polypeptide(L)' 'MIRLVAEDPAVSLDEGQARRIQFWLLEMVPARSCDVRRAPTVEITITGPYADELYPPLLERVEAIAGCRFGVITNGG' A
#
# COMPACT_ATOMS: atom_id res chain seq x y z
N MET A 1 11.69 -0.96 3.75
CA MET A 1 10.36 -0.39 4.07
C MET A 1 9.81 0.21 2.81
N ILE A 2 8.57 -0.12 2.42
CA ILE A 2 7.90 0.51 1.28
C ILE A 2 6.67 1.24 1.80
N ARG A 3 6.52 2.49 1.37
CA ARG A 3 5.38 3.33 1.71
C ARG A 3 4.65 3.74 0.45
N LEU A 4 3.36 3.48 0.40
CA LEU A 4 2.46 3.95 -0.65
C LEU A 4 1.64 5.11 -0.10
N VAL A 5 1.61 6.22 -0.83
CA VAL A 5 0.82 7.40 -0.45
C VAL A 5 -0.13 7.72 -1.60
N ALA A 6 -1.42 7.86 -1.31
CA ALA A 6 -2.39 8.25 -2.34
C ALA A 6 -2.00 9.61 -2.93
N GLU A 7 -2.02 9.72 -4.26
CA GLU A 7 -1.70 10.97 -4.95
C GLU A 7 -2.74 12.06 -4.70
N ASP A 8 -4.01 11.65 -4.54
CA ASP A 8 -5.11 12.53 -4.16
C ASP A 8 -5.31 12.52 -2.64
N PRO A 9 -5.00 13.62 -1.92
CA PRO A 9 -5.14 13.69 -0.47
C PRO A 9 -6.60 13.78 0.00
N ALA A 10 -7.58 13.94 -0.90
CA ALA A 10 -9.00 13.93 -0.55
C ALA A 10 -9.59 12.51 -0.51
N VAL A 11 -8.87 11.52 -1.05
CA VAL A 11 -9.32 10.13 -1.03
C VAL A 11 -9.22 9.56 0.39
N SER A 12 -10.22 8.77 0.75
CA SER A 12 -10.21 7.95 1.96
C SER A 12 -10.58 6.51 1.59
N LEU A 13 -10.12 5.56 2.40
CA LEU A 13 -10.53 4.16 2.26
C LEU A 13 -11.61 3.82 3.27
N ASP A 14 -12.60 3.05 2.83
CA ASP A 14 -13.45 2.34 3.77
C ASP A 14 -12.69 1.18 4.46
N GLU A 15 -13.29 0.61 5.49
CA GLU A 15 -12.68 -0.50 6.23
C GLU A 15 -12.49 -1.76 5.37
N GLY A 16 -13.42 -2.04 4.46
CA GLY A 16 -13.37 -3.19 3.56
C GLY A 16 -12.22 -3.09 2.56
N GLN A 17 -12.01 -1.91 1.96
CA GLN A 17 -10.89 -1.61 1.10
C GLN A 17 -9.56 -1.78 1.84
N ALA A 18 -9.44 -1.19 3.03
CA ALA A 18 -8.22 -1.28 3.84
C ALA A 18 -7.88 -2.72 4.20
N ARG A 19 -8.85 -3.53 4.65
CA ARG A 19 -8.64 -4.94 4.97
C ARG A 19 -8.25 -5.76 3.73
N ARG A 20 -8.88 -5.51 2.58
CA ARG A 20 -8.57 -6.20 1.32
C ARG A 20 -7.14 -5.91 0.86
N ILE A 21 -6.72 -4.66 0.93
CA ILE A 21 -5.35 -4.24 0.62
C ILE A 21 -4.37 -4.93 1.56
N GLN A 22 -4.62 -4.85 2.87
CA GLN A 22 -3.74 -5.45 3.88
C GLN A 22 -3.59 -6.96 3.71
N PHE A 23 -4.71 -7.68 3.56
CA PHE A 23 -4.69 -9.14 3.40
C PHE A 23 -3.91 -9.53 2.16
N TRP A 24 -4.20 -8.92 1.02
CA TRP A 24 -3.57 -9.25 -0.24
C TRP A 24 -2.07 -8.93 -0.25
N LEU A 25 -1.65 -7.80 0.32
CA LEU A 25 -0.24 -7.44 0.43
C LEU A 25 0.53 -8.43 1.32
N LEU A 26 -0.06 -8.88 2.42
CA LEU A 26 0.55 -9.89 3.31
C LEU A 26 0.58 -11.28 2.68
N GLU A 27 -0.33 -11.59 1.76
CA GLU A 27 -0.34 -12.87 1.04
C GLU A 27 0.73 -12.91 -0.06
N MET A 28 0.95 -11.78 -0.75
CA MET A 28 1.82 -11.72 -1.93
C MET A 28 3.26 -11.31 -1.62
N VAL A 29 3.48 -10.60 -0.51
CA VAL A 29 4.81 -10.12 -0.10
C VAL A 29 5.18 -10.81 1.21
N PRO A 30 6.43 -11.28 1.38
CA PRO A 30 6.93 -11.76 2.68
C PRO A 30 7.13 -10.60 3.66
N ALA A 31 6.08 -9.85 3.93
CA ALA A 31 6.06 -8.72 4.85
C ALA A 31 5.88 -9.22 6.30
N ARG A 32 6.54 -8.55 7.23
CA ARG A 32 6.31 -8.73 8.68
C ARG A 32 5.07 -7.98 9.15
N SER A 33 4.79 -6.83 8.55
CA SER A 33 3.61 -6.03 8.85
C SER A 33 3.18 -5.20 7.64
N CYS A 34 1.88 -4.89 7.63
CA CYS A 34 1.25 -3.97 6.71
C CYS A 34 0.29 -3.10 7.52
N ASP A 35 0.51 -1.79 7.54
CA ASP A 35 -0.36 -0.80 8.19
C ASP A 35 -1.07 0.03 7.12
N VAL A 36 -2.36 0.30 7.32
CA VAL A 36 -3.18 1.07 6.39
C VAL A 36 -3.86 2.21 7.13
N ARG A 37 -3.35 3.41 6.94
CA ARG A 37 -3.99 4.66 7.37
C ARG A 37 -5.00 5.09 6.30
N ARG A 38 -6.25 5.27 6.71
CA ARG A 38 -7.38 5.50 5.79
C ARG A 38 -7.71 6.98 5.52
N ALA A 39 -7.22 7.91 6.36
CA ALA A 39 -7.48 9.35 6.27
C ALA A 39 -6.51 10.13 7.19
N PRO A 40 -6.35 11.47 7.04
CA PRO A 40 -6.82 12.31 5.94
C PRO A 40 -6.21 11.95 4.58
N THR A 41 -4.92 11.63 4.53
CA THR A 41 -4.27 11.04 3.36
C THR A 41 -4.13 9.55 3.57
N VAL A 42 -4.51 8.76 2.56
CA VAL A 42 -4.33 7.31 2.61
C VAL A 42 -2.85 6.98 2.50
N GLU A 43 -2.36 6.21 3.45
CA GLU A 43 -0.97 5.76 3.51
C GLU A 43 -0.94 4.27 3.83
N ILE A 44 -0.18 3.50 3.06
CA ILE A 44 0.03 2.08 3.27
C ILE A 44 1.51 1.86 3.53
N THR A 45 1.84 1.36 4.71
CA THR A 45 3.22 1.07 5.09
C THR A 45 3.42 -0.42 5.20
N ILE A 46 4.28 -0.97 4.34
CA ILE A 46 4.66 -2.38 4.32
C ILE A 46 6.04 -2.47 4.95
N THR A 47 6.27 -3.39 5.88
CA THR A 47 7.58 -3.61 6.53
C THR A 47 7.96 -5.08 6.47
N GLY A 48 9.17 -5.41 6.01
CA GLY A 48 9.63 -6.79 5.91
C GLY A 48 10.86 -6.98 5.01
N PRO A 49 11.37 -8.22 4.90
CA PRO A 49 12.44 -8.60 4.00
C PRO A 49 11.91 -8.83 2.58
N TYR A 50 11.73 -7.74 1.83
CA TYR A 50 11.37 -7.79 0.41
C TYR A 50 12.39 -6.97 -0.39
N ALA A 51 12.46 -7.18 -1.70
CA ALA A 51 13.29 -6.37 -2.59
C ALA A 51 12.87 -4.89 -2.50
N ASP A 52 13.80 -3.97 -2.73
CA ASP A 52 13.54 -2.52 -2.61
C ASP A 52 12.49 -1.98 -3.60
N GLU A 53 11.98 -2.83 -4.48
CA GLU A 53 10.94 -2.52 -5.45
C GLU A 53 9.68 -3.36 -5.20
N LEU A 54 8.51 -2.69 -5.14
CA LEU A 54 7.22 -3.34 -5.32
C LEU A 54 7.13 -3.79 -6.79
N TYR A 55 6.92 -5.08 -7.02
CA TYR A 55 6.62 -5.59 -8.35
C TYR A 55 5.47 -4.77 -8.97
N PRO A 56 5.56 -4.31 -10.24
CA PRO A 56 4.52 -3.46 -10.84
C PRO A 56 3.08 -4.00 -10.73
N PRO A 57 2.81 -5.32 -10.87
CA PRO A 57 1.47 -5.87 -10.64
C PRO A 57 0.95 -5.72 -9.21
N LEU A 58 1.85 -5.50 -8.24
CA LEU A 58 1.47 -5.30 -6.85
C LEU A 58 0.76 -3.94 -6.66
N LEU A 59 1.36 -2.89 -7.23
CA LEU A 59 0.85 -1.52 -7.15
C LEU A 59 -0.50 -1.40 -7.87
N GLU A 60 -0.61 -1.90 -9.10
CA GLU A 60 -1.83 -1.83 -9.91
C GLU A 60 -3.05 -2.42 -9.18
N ARG A 61 -2.85 -3.49 -8.42
CA ARG A 61 -3.96 -4.12 -7.67
C ARG A 61 -4.35 -3.31 -6.45
N VAL A 62 -3.40 -2.70 -5.74
CA VAL A 62 -3.69 -1.79 -4.62
C VAL A 62 -4.51 -0.61 -5.14
N GLU A 63 -4.09 -0.02 -6.24
CA GLU A 63 -4.81 1.06 -6.92
C GLU A 63 -6.22 0.64 -7.34
N ALA A 64 -6.39 -0.57 -7.88
CA ALA A 64 -7.69 -1.11 -8.25
C ALA A 64 -8.64 -1.33 -7.05
N ILE A 65 -8.12 -1.71 -5.87
CA ILE A 65 -8.93 -1.88 -4.65
C ILE A 65 -9.30 -0.50 -4.06
N ALA A 66 -8.34 0.42 -4.05
CA ALA A 66 -8.50 1.76 -3.50
C ALA A 66 -9.34 2.68 -4.40
N GLY A 67 -9.33 2.46 -5.71
CA GLY A 67 -9.95 3.35 -6.69
C GLY A 67 -9.17 4.65 -6.94
N CYS A 68 -7.89 4.70 -6.57
CA CYS A 68 -7.02 5.87 -6.75
C CYS A 68 -5.57 5.44 -7.02
N ARG A 69 -4.74 6.41 -7.44
CA ARG A 69 -3.32 6.20 -7.70
C ARG A 69 -2.47 6.40 -6.44
N PHE A 70 -1.33 5.70 -6.41
CA PHE A 70 -0.37 5.79 -5.31
C PHE A 70 1.03 6.14 -5.79
N GLY A 71 1.67 7.08 -5.11
CA GLY A 71 3.11 7.27 -5.17
C GLY A 71 3.84 6.24 -4.30
N VAL A 72 4.92 5.67 -4.83
CA VAL A 72 5.78 4.72 -4.09
C VAL A 72 6.98 5.47 -3.52
N ILE A 73 7.19 5.34 -2.21
CA ILE A 73 8.36 5.85 -1.52
C ILE A 73 9.10 4.63 -0.96
N THR A 74 10.24 4.32 -1.57
CA THR A 74 11.17 3.30 -1.09
C THR A 74 12.28 4.02 -0.33
N ASN A 75 12.64 3.52 0.85
CA ASN A 75 13.87 4.00 1.50
C ASN A 75 15.03 3.39 0.71
N GLY A 76 15.51 4.12 -0.30
CA GLY A 76 16.74 3.77 -0.99
C GLY A 76 17.89 3.70 0.01
N GLY A 77 18.51 2.53 0.11
CA GLY A 77 19.89 2.39 0.59
C GLY A 77 20.86 2.70 -0.53
#